data_AF-A0A949QDD5-F1
#
_entry.id   AF-A0A949QDD5-F1
#
_cell.length_a   1.000
_cell.length_b   1.000
_cell.length_c   1.000
_cell.angle_alpha   90.00
_cell.angle_beta   90.00
_cell.angle_gamma   90.00
#
_symmetry.space_group_name_H-M   'P 1'
#
loop_
_entity.id
_entity.type
_entity.pdbx_description
1 polymer ?
#
loop_
_entity_poly.entity_id
_entity_poly.type
_entity_poly.pdbx_seq_one_letter_code
_entity_poly.pdbx_strand_id
1 'polypeptide(L)'
;MKKRQMNTDILTIQLPTDEISFLRQYAERHRITISELIDRYARGLQVSQTHDLHPDIQKITGIIPKDIDTDEIFYQHSMEKHT
;
A
#
# COMPACT_ATOMS: atom_id res chain seq x y z
N MET A 1 5.06 12.65 33.99
CA MET A 1 4.95 12.10 32.63
C MET A 1 3.47 11.99 32.26
N LYS A 2 2.95 12.81 31.34
CA LYS A 2 1.53 12.73 30.93
C LYS A 2 1.33 11.45 30.10
N LYS A 3 0.50 10.52 30.58
CA LYS A 3 0.04 9.37 29.77
C LYS A 3 -0.71 9.91 28.55
N ARG A 4 -0.31 9.48 27.35
CA ARG A 4 -1.03 9.77 26.11
C ARG A 4 -2.30 8.91 26.14
N GLN A 5 -3.48 9.53 26.23
CA GLN A 5 -4.75 8.82 26.12
C GLN A 5 -4.92 8.38 24.65
N MET A 6 -5.01 7.07 24.40
CA MET A 6 -5.35 6.53 23.09
C MET A 6 -6.88 6.41 23.03
N ASN A 7 -7.52 7.22 22.18
CA ASN A 7 -8.94 7.10 21.91
C ASN A 7 -9.12 5.99 20.86
N THR A 8 -9.93 4.99 21.17
CA THR A 8 -10.24 3.86 20.29
C THR A 8 -11.74 3.74 20.13
N ASP A 9 -12.20 3.65 18.88
CA ASP A 9 -13.60 3.39 18.55
C ASP A 9 -13.80 1.92 18.14
N ILE A 10 -15.01 1.39 18.35
CA ILE A 10 -15.37 0.04 17.94
C ILE A 10 -15.81 0.07 16.48
N LEU A 11 -15.13 -0.73 15.66
CA LEU A 11 -15.49 -0.94 14.26
C LEU A 11 -16.14 -2.31 14.07
N THR A 12 -17.39 -2.32 13.61
CA THR A 12 -18.11 -3.53 13.22
C THR A 12 -18.22 -3.58 11.69
N ILE A 13 -17.68 -4.63 11.08
CA ILE A 13 -17.74 -4.85 9.63
C ILE A 13 -18.45 -6.16 9.31
N GLN A 14 -19.18 -6.17 8.20
CA GLN A 14 -19.74 -7.38 7.62
C GLN A 14 -18.83 -7.82 6.47
N LEU A 15 -18.39 -9.08 6.51
CA LEU A 15 -17.57 -9.70 5.48
C LEU A 15 -18.14 -11.10 5.17
N PRO A 16 -17.93 -11.63 3.96
CA PRO A 16 -18.21 -13.02 3.64
C PRO A 16 -17.54 -13.96 4.65
N THR A 17 -18.23 -15.05 5.01
CA THR A 17 -17.73 -16.05 5.98
C THR A 17 -16.38 -16.62 5.59
N ASP A 18 -16.15 -16.82 4.29
CA ASP A 18 -14.89 -17.35 3.77
C ASP A 18 -13.73 -16.38 4.01
N GLU A 19 -13.97 -15.07 3.84
CA GLU A 19 -12.97 -14.04 4.10
C GLU A 19 -12.66 -13.92 5.60
N ILE A 20 -13.67 -14.01 6.47
CA ILE A 20 -13.45 -14.03 7.93
C ILE A 20 -12.60 -15.23 8.32
N SER A 21 -12.87 -16.39 7.72
CA SER A 21 -12.11 -17.61 7.96
C SER A 21 -10.66 -17.49 7.51
N PHE A 22 -10.43 -16.90 6.34
CA PHE A 22 -9.10 -16.59 5.85
C PHE A 22 -8.34 -15.64 6.79
N LEU A 23 -8.97 -14.54 7.22
CA LEU A 23 -8.35 -13.56 8.12
C LEU A 23 -7.97 -14.18 9.47
N ARG A 24 -8.81 -15.08 10.02
CA ARG A 24 -8.49 -15.85 11.22
C ARG A 24 -7.26 -16.71 11.04
N GLN A 25 -7.22 -17.53 9.99
CA GLN A 25 -6.09 -18.42 9.71
C GLN A 25 -4.79 -17.64 9.48
N TYR A 26 -4.87 -16.50 8.79
CA TYR A 26 -3.73 -15.62 8.57
C TYR A 26 -3.21 -15.07 9.92
N ALA A 27 -4.11 -14.52 10.74
CA ALA A 27 -3.77 -13.96 12.04
C ALA A 27 -3.12 -15.02 12.96
N GLU A 28 -3.68 -16.24 13.00
CA GLU A 28 -3.13 -17.37 13.76
C GLU A 28 -1.72 -17.77 13.29
N ARG A 29 -1.53 -17.92 11.97
CA ARG A 29 -0.24 -18.26 11.37
C ARG A 29 0.84 -17.25 11.74
N HIS A 30 0.47 -15.97 11.78
CA HIS A 30 1.37 -14.88 12.10
C HIS A 30 1.41 -14.53 13.60
N ARG A 31 0.67 -15.26 14.45
CA ARG A 31 0.54 -15.03 15.90
C ARG A 31 0.14 -13.60 16.27
N ILE A 32 -0.74 -13.01 15.47
CA ILE A 32 -1.32 -11.67 15.68
C ILE A 32 -2.83 -11.76 15.82
N THR A 33 -3.47 -10.69 16.27
CA THR A 33 -4.94 -10.59 16.28
C THR A 33 -5.46 -10.02 14.96
N ILE A 34 -6.74 -10.26 14.64
CA ILE A 34 -7.39 -9.64 13.48
C ILE A 34 -7.38 -8.11 13.61
N SER A 35 -7.62 -7.58 14.81
CA SER A 35 -7.55 -6.14 15.07
C SER A 35 -6.16 -5.57 14.76
N GLU A 36 -5.09 -6.30 15.12
CA GLU A 36 -3.72 -5.88 14.82
C GLU A 36 -3.38 -5.99 13.33
N LEU A 37 -3.91 -6.99 12.63
CA LEU A 37 -3.81 -7.10 11.18
C LEU A 37 -4.44 -5.87 10.49
N ILE A 38 -5.66 -5.52 10.89
CA ILE A 38 -6.39 -4.36 10.34
C ILE A 38 -5.66 -3.06 10.68
N ASP A 39 -5.19 -2.91 11.92
CA ASP A 39 -4.45 -1.73 12.38
C ASP A 39 -3.12 -1.54 11.62
N ARG A 40 -2.37 -2.62 11.34
CA ARG A 40 -1.17 -2.58 10.49
C ARG A 40 -1.52 -2.20 9.06
N TYR A 41 -2.59 -2.76 8.50
CA TYR A 41 -3.03 -2.43 7.14
C TYR A 41 -3.45 -0.96 7.03
N ALA A 42 -4.23 -0.46 7.98
CA ALA A 42 -4.66 0.94 8.05
C ALA A 42 -3.47 1.90 8.14
N ARG A 43 -2.47 1.59 9.00
CA ARG A 43 -1.22 2.37 9.06
C ARG A 43 -0.45 2.32 7.74
N GLY A 44 -0.39 1.16 7.10
CA GLY A 44 0.23 1.01 5.79
C GLY A 44 -0.41 1.93 4.74
N LEU A 45 -1.75 1.96 4.70
CA LEU A 45 -2.50 2.84 3.79
C LEU A 45 -2.26 4.33 4.07
N GLN A 46 -2.18 4.74 5.34
CA GLN A 46 -1.86 6.12 5.70
C GLN A 46 -0.46 6.50 5.20
N VAL A 47 0.54 5.64 5.43
CA VAL A 47 1.91 5.90 4.99
C VAL A 47 2.01 5.95 3.46
N SER A 48 1.35 5.04 2.75
CA SER A 48 1.37 4.99 1.29
C SER A 48 0.61 6.14 0.62
N GLN A 49 -0.40 6.71 1.26
CA GLN A 49 -1.08 7.92 0.77
C GLN A 49 -0.29 9.20 1.08
N THR A 50 0.55 9.17 2.11
CA THR A 50 1.30 10.35 2.57
C THR A 50 2.67 10.47 1.90
N HIS A 51 3.26 9.37 1.45
CA HIS A 51 4.56 9.38 0.79
C HIS A 51 4.40 8.94 -0.67
N ASP A 52 4.50 9.89 -1.59
CA ASP A 52 5.16 9.60 -2.86
C ASP A 52 6.48 8.91 -2.51
N LEU A 53 6.70 7.72 -3.08
CA LEU A 53 7.91 6.93 -2.86
C LEU A 53 9.13 7.87 -2.93
N HIS A 54 10.07 7.76 -2.00
CA HIS A 54 11.30 8.56 -2.05
C HIS A 54 11.92 8.43 -3.46
N PRO A 55 12.42 9.52 -4.09
CA PRO A 55 12.84 9.51 -5.50
C PRO A 55 13.85 8.41 -5.84
N ASP A 56 14.67 8.00 -4.87
CA ASP A 56 15.61 6.90 -5.06
C ASP A 56 14.95 5.52 -5.12
N ILE A 57 13.83 5.31 -4.42
CA ILE A 57 13.02 4.09 -4.54
C ILE A 57 12.27 4.10 -5.89
N GLN A 58 11.75 5.25 -6.34
CA GLN A 58 11.11 5.37 -7.67
C GLN A 58 12.05 5.00 -8.81
N LYS A 59 13.32 5.43 -8.73
CA LYS A 59 14.36 5.08 -9.72
C LYS A 59 14.66 3.58 -9.78
N ILE A 60 14.54 2.88 -8.65
CA ILE A 60 14.84 1.44 -8.55
C ILE A 60 13.66 0.58 -9.00
N THR A 61 12.42 1.02 -8.76
CA THR A 61 11.22 0.22 -9.07
C THR A 61 10.84 0.20 -10.54
N GLY A 62 11.49 1.02 -11.38
CA GLY A 62 11.16 1.15 -12.81
C GLY A 62 9.75 1.69 -13.05
N ILE A 63 9.12 2.26 -12.01
CA ILE A 63 7.80 2.88 -12.11
C ILE A 63 8.03 4.24 -12.77
N ILE A 64 7.54 4.38 -14.00
CA ILE A 64 7.60 5.65 -14.72
C ILE A 64 6.74 6.65 -13.95
N PRO A 65 7.30 7.80 -13.53
CA PRO A 65 6.54 8.88 -12.92
C PRO A 65 5.34 9.28 -13.80
N LYS A 66 4.18 9.51 -13.18
CA LYS A 66 2.91 9.79 -13.91
C LYS A 66 2.91 11.10 -14.69
N ASP A 67 3.89 11.96 -14.43
CA ASP A 67 4.14 13.24 -15.11
C ASP A 67 4.93 13.10 -16.41
N ILE A 68 5.40 11.90 -16.74
CA ILE A 68 6.09 11.63 -18.01
C ILE A 68 5.07 11.16 -19.05
N ASP A 69 5.02 11.87 -20.18
CA ASP A 69 4.29 11.40 -21.37
C ASP A 69 5.08 10.24 -22.01
N THR A 70 4.66 9.02 -21.68
CA THR A 70 5.31 7.80 -22.15
C THR A 70 5.13 7.57 -23.64
N ASP A 71 4.06 8.11 -24.23
CA ASP A 71 3.70 7.86 -25.62
C ASP A 71 4.62 8.65 -26.55
N GLU A 72 4.92 9.91 -26.20
CA GLU A 72 5.85 10.75 -26.95
C GLU A 72 7.28 10.21 -26.93
N ILE A 73 7.77 9.75 -25.76
CA ILE A 73 9.12 9.19 -25.63
C ILE A 73 9.26 7.87 -26.41
N PHE A 74 8.23 7.01 -26.36
CA PHE A 74 8.23 5.76 -27.10
C PHE A 74 8.25 5.99 -28.62
N TYR A 75 7.50 6.99 -29.09
CA TYR A 75 7.46 7.36 -30.50
C TYR A 75 8.83 7.83 -31.01
N GLN A 76 9.49 8.74 -30.29
CA GLN A 76 10.81 9.26 -30.66
C GLN A 76 11.88 8.17 -30.69
N HIS A 77 11.94 7.32 -29.65
CA HIS A 77 12.89 6.21 -29.61
C HIS A 77 12.65 5.17 -30.73
N SER A 78 11.40 4.97 -31.15
CA SER A 78 11.07 4.08 -32.27
C SER A 78 11.52 4.65 -33.61
N MET A 79 11.49 5.98 -33.79
CA MET A 79 12.01 6.65 -34.99
C MET A 79 13.54 6.59 -35.09
N GLU A 80 14.24 6.78 -33.96
CA GLU A 80 15.70 6.69 -33.91
C GLU A 80 16.22 5.28 -34.22
N LYS A 81 15.51 4.22 -33.81
CA LYS A 81 15.89 2.82 -34.10
C LYS A 81 15.64 2.36 -35.53
N HIS A 82 14.83 3.09 -36.29
CA HIS A 82 14.47 2.75 -37.68
C HIS A 82 15.15 3.63 -38.72
N THR A 83 16.15 4.42 -38.30
CA THR A 83 17.06 5.16 -39.18
C THR A 83 18.45 4.56 -39.09
#